data_AF-G9MAJ5-F1
#
_entry.id   AF-G9MAJ5-F1
#
_cell.length_a   1.000
_cell.length_b   1.000
_cell.length_c   1.000
_cell.angle_alpha   90.00
_cell.angle_beta   90.00
_cell.angle_gamma   90.00
#
_symmetry.space_group_name_H-M   'P 1'
#
loop_
_entity.id
_entity.type
_entity.pdbx_description
1 polymer ?
#
loop_
_entity_poly.entity_id
_entity_poly.type
_entity_poly.pdbx_seq_one_letter_code
_entity_poly.pdbx_strand_id
1 'polypeptide(L)'
;EDEEDTGEERLPSCFDYVMHFLTVFWKVLFACVPPTDYLNGWACFVISIVIIGLLTAVIGDLASHFGCTIGLKDSVTAVVFVALGTSVPDMFASKVSAVQDTYADASIGNVTGSNAVNVFLGIGMAWSVAAIYWNMKGENFVVPAGSLAFSVTLFTIFAFLAVSMLLYRRRAHIGGELGGPRGHRLATSAFFFCLWLLYILFSSLES
;
A
#
# COMPACT_ATOMS: atom_id res chain seq x y z
N GLU A 1 36.62 8.77 20.18
CA GLU A 1 35.89 8.65 21.45
C GLU A 1 34.62 7.91 21.10
N ASP A 2 34.71 6.60 21.27
CA ASP A 2 33.63 5.65 21.05
C ASP A 2 32.64 5.82 22.20
N GLU A 3 31.50 6.47 21.93
CA GLU A 3 30.38 6.44 22.87
C GLU A 3 29.71 5.08 22.73
N GLU A 4 30.10 4.19 23.65
CA GLU A 4 29.42 2.93 23.92
C GLU A 4 27.93 3.19 24.14
N ASP A 5 27.13 2.65 23.23
CA ASP A 5 25.70 2.46 23.34
C ASP A 5 25.41 1.55 24.55
N THR A 6 25.35 2.16 25.75
CA THR A 6 24.78 1.51 26.93
C THR A 6 23.28 1.32 26.72
N GLY A 7 22.95 0.26 25.98
CA GLY A 7 21.60 -0.28 25.90
C GLY A 7 21.19 -0.80 27.28
N GLU A 8 20.44 0.00 28.03
CA GLU A 8 19.62 -0.54 29.11
C GLU A 8 18.68 -1.59 28.49
N GLU A 9 18.93 -2.87 28.77
CA GLU A 9 18.02 -3.97 28.43
C GLU A 9 16.68 -3.73 29.14
N ARG A 10 15.77 -3.03 28.47
CA ARG A 10 14.38 -2.89 28.91
C ARG A 10 13.78 -4.29 28.99
N LEU A 11 13.36 -4.69 30.19
CA LEU A 11 12.56 -5.91 30.37
C LEU A 11 11.34 -5.84 29.42
N PRO A 12 11.15 -6.83 28.55
CA PRO A 12 10.11 -6.79 27.53
C PRO A 12 8.74 -6.66 28.19
N SER A 13 7.96 -5.69 27.70
CA SER A 13 6.57 -5.47 28.12
C SER A 13 5.70 -6.67 27.69
N CYS A 14 4.57 -6.92 28.36
CA CYS A 14 3.57 -7.89 27.88
C CYS A 14 3.19 -7.66 26.42
N PHE A 15 3.18 -6.41 25.97
CA PHE A 15 2.96 -6.06 24.57
C PHE A 15 4.07 -6.58 23.65
N ASP A 16 5.33 -6.51 24.09
CA ASP A 16 6.49 -7.02 23.32
C ASP A 16 6.43 -8.54 23.19
N TYR A 17 6.00 -9.25 24.23
CA TYR A 17 5.78 -10.71 24.16
C TYR A 17 4.66 -11.09 23.19
N VAL A 18 3.53 -10.37 23.22
CA VAL A 18 2.42 -10.60 22.28
C VAL A 18 2.85 -10.31 20.85
N MET A 19 3.53 -9.17 20.62
CA MET A 19 4.11 -8.85 19.31
C MET A 19 5.12 -9.90 18.86
N HIS A 20 5.96 -10.40 19.77
CA HIS A 20 6.90 -11.44 19.44
C HIS A 20 6.16 -12.70 18.98
N PHE A 21 5.18 -13.20 19.74
CA PHE A 21 4.42 -14.41 19.38
C PHE A 21 3.71 -14.26 18.03
N LEU A 22 3.05 -13.12 17.78
CA LEU A 22 2.38 -12.83 16.52
C LEU A 22 3.35 -12.74 15.33
N THR A 23 4.57 -12.26 15.56
CA THR A 23 5.59 -12.13 14.51
C THR A 23 6.45 -13.37 14.34
N VAL A 24 6.41 -14.38 15.24
CA VAL A 24 7.19 -15.62 15.10
C VAL A 24 6.90 -16.29 13.77
N PHE A 25 5.62 -16.41 13.38
CA PHE A 25 5.23 -17.01 12.11
C PHE A 25 5.95 -16.32 10.92
N TRP A 26 5.92 -14.99 10.89
CA TRP A 26 6.57 -14.20 9.86
C TRP A 26 8.09 -14.27 9.93
N LYS A 27 8.68 -14.24 11.14
CA LYS A 27 10.13 -14.38 11.33
C LYS A 27 10.65 -15.72 10.82
N VAL A 28 9.92 -16.81 11.07
CA VAL A 28 10.27 -18.15 10.56
C VAL A 28 10.13 -18.21 9.05
N LEU A 29 9.05 -17.64 8.51
CA LEU A 29 8.81 -17.62 7.07
C LEU A 29 9.88 -16.82 6.30
N PHE A 30 10.33 -15.70 6.86
CA PHE A 30 11.40 -14.88 6.29
C PHE A 30 12.81 -15.31 6.73
N ALA A 31 12.97 -16.29 7.62
CA ALA A 31 14.29 -16.83 8.00
C ALA A 31 15.04 -17.48 6.82
N CYS A 32 14.31 -17.82 5.76
CA CYS A 32 14.87 -18.33 4.50
C CYS A 32 15.58 -17.23 3.67
N VAL A 33 15.40 -15.95 4.02
CA VAL A 33 16.11 -14.83 3.38
C VAL A 33 17.54 -14.83 3.91
N PRO A 34 18.57 -14.95 3.04
CA PRO A 34 19.95 -14.96 3.49
C PRO A 34 20.36 -13.60 4.08
N PRO A 35 21.35 -13.58 4.98
CA PRO A 35 21.80 -12.34 5.59
C PRO A 35 22.40 -11.39 4.55
N THR A 36 22.32 -10.09 4.83
CA THR A 36 22.74 -8.99 3.93
C THR A 36 24.22 -9.00 3.59
N ASP A 37 25.04 -9.72 4.37
CA ASP A 37 26.48 -9.82 4.17
C ASP A 37 26.86 -10.71 2.98
N TYR A 38 25.94 -11.57 2.51
CA TYR A 38 26.17 -12.39 1.32
C TYR A 38 26.05 -11.56 0.04
N LEU A 39 27.06 -11.67 -0.83
CA LEU A 39 27.07 -11.09 -2.19
C LEU A 39 26.67 -9.61 -2.23
N ASN A 40 27.16 -8.79 -1.29
CA ASN A 40 26.83 -7.37 -1.16
C ASN A 40 25.31 -7.08 -1.10
N GLY A 41 24.55 -7.97 -0.46
CA GLY A 41 23.10 -7.82 -0.29
C GLY A 41 22.25 -8.28 -1.48
N TRP A 42 22.83 -8.61 -2.63
CA TRP A 42 22.08 -9.05 -3.82
C TRP A 42 21.31 -10.35 -3.58
N ALA A 43 21.89 -11.29 -2.84
CA ALA A 43 21.22 -12.55 -2.50
C ALA A 43 19.96 -12.30 -1.64
N CYS A 44 20.09 -11.44 -0.64
CA CYS A 44 18.97 -11.04 0.23
C CYS A 44 17.86 -10.36 -0.59
N PHE A 45 18.23 -9.44 -1.47
CA PHE A 45 17.29 -8.72 -2.33
C PHE A 45 16.48 -9.66 -3.25
N VAL A 46 17.16 -10.53 -4.00
CA VAL A 46 16.50 -11.43 -4.96
C VAL A 46 15.60 -12.43 -4.25
N ILE A 47 16.08 -13.06 -3.17
CA ILE A 47 15.29 -14.06 -2.43
C ILE A 47 14.09 -13.41 -1.74
N SER A 48 14.23 -12.21 -1.20
CA SER A 48 13.11 -11.46 -0.63
C SER A 48 12.03 -11.18 -1.68
N ILE A 49 12.41 -10.72 -2.88
CA ILE A 49 11.45 -10.48 -3.97
C ILE A 49 10.70 -11.77 -4.35
N VAL A 50 11.40 -12.90 -4.45
CA VAL A 50 10.78 -14.20 -4.78
C VAL A 50 9.78 -14.62 -3.69
N ILE A 51 10.16 -14.52 -2.41
CA ILE A 51 9.28 -14.90 -1.30
C ILE A 51 8.06 -13.98 -1.22
N ILE A 52 8.24 -12.66 -1.38
CA ILE A 52 7.14 -11.70 -1.43
C ILE A 52 6.21 -12.04 -2.60
N GLY A 53 6.75 -12.31 -3.80
CA GLY A 53 5.95 -12.70 -4.96
C GLY A 53 5.13 -13.96 -4.73
N LEU A 54 5.72 -15.01 -4.14
CA LEU A 54 5.00 -16.24 -3.78
C LEU A 54 3.90 -15.98 -2.75
N LEU A 55 4.19 -15.22 -1.69
CA LEU A 55 3.21 -14.85 -0.69
C LEU A 55 2.05 -14.04 -1.29
N THR A 56 2.35 -13.07 -2.15
CA THR A 56 1.33 -12.27 -2.83
C THR A 56 0.43 -13.13 -3.71
N ALA A 57 0.99 -14.12 -4.41
CA ALA A 57 0.19 -15.07 -5.19
C ALA A 57 -0.77 -15.89 -4.30
N VAL A 58 -0.26 -16.45 -3.19
CA VAL A 58 -1.08 -17.21 -2.24
C VAL A 58 -2.18 -16.34 -1.61
N ILE A 59 -1.86 -15.11 -1.22
CA ILE A 59 -2.85 -14.16 -0.67
C ILE A 59 -3.91 -13.82 -1.71
N GLY A 60 -3.51 -13.64 -2.99
CA GLY A 60 -4.43 -13.40 -4.10
C GLY A 60 -5.44 -14.53 -4.30
N ASP A 61 -4.96 -15.78 -4.31
CA ASP A 61 -5.81 -16.96 -4.46
C ASP A 61 -6.78 -17.12 -3.28
N LEU A 62 -6.28 -16.95 -2.05
CA LEU A 62 -7.11 -16.99 -0.84
C LEU A 62 -8.16 -15.88 -0.83
N ALA A 63 -7.79 -14.67 -1.27
CA ALA A 63 -8.71 -13.55 -1.38
C ALA A 63 -9.84 -13.84 -2.37
N SER A 64 -9.53 -14.39 -3.56
CA SER A 64 -10.57 -14.75 -4.54
C SER A 64 -11.53 -15.83 -3.99
N HIS A 65 -11.01 -16.88 -3.34
CA HIS A 65 -11.85 -17.90 -2.71
C HIS A 65 -12.74 -17.35 -1.59
N PHE A 66 -12.22 -16.43 -0.78
CA PHE A 66 -12.97 -15.76 0.28
C PHE A 66 -14.07 -14.86 -0.31
N GLY A 67 -13.75 -14.10 -1.37
CA GLY A 67 -14.71 -13.30 -2.13
C GLY A 67 -15.87 -14.13 -2.66
N CYS A 68 -15.58 -15.28 -3.28
CA CYS A 68 -16.59 -16.22 -3.76
C CYS A 68 -17.51 -16.74 -2.64
N THR A 69 -16.97 -16.97 -1.43
CA THR A 69 -17.75 -17.52 -0.30
C THR A 69 -18.70 -16.48 0.31
N ILE A 70 -18.32 -15.20 0.27
CA ILE A 70 -19.10 -14.08 0.83
C ILE A 70 -20.02 -13.45 -0.23
N GLY A 71 -19.87 -13.83 -1.50
CA GLY A 71 -20.61 -13.24 -2.61
C GLY A 71 -20.09 -11.85 -3.00
N LEU A 72 -18.84 -11.53 -2.65
CA LEU A 72 -18.15 -10.32 -3.11
C LEU A 72 -17.40 -10.62 -4.41
N LYS A 73 -17.47 -9.68 -5.36
CA LYS A 73 -16.71 -9.80 -6.61
C LYS A 73 -15.21 -9.70 -6.36
N ASP A 74 -14.44 -10.46 -7.13
CA ASP A 74 -12.97 -10.50 -7.04
C ASP A 74 -12.34 -9.09 -7.16
N SER A 75 -12.92 -8.20 -7.96
CA SER A 75 -12.48 -6.82 -8.11
C SER A 75 -12.55 -6.02 -6.80
N VAL A 76 -13.65 -6.16 -6.05
CA VAL A 76 -13.85 -5.48 -4.76
C VAL A 76 -12.87 -6.04 -3.73
N THR A 77 -12.72 -7.36 -3.69
CA THR A 77 -11.79 -8.03 -2.78
C THR A 77 -10.34 -7.63 -3.06
N ALA A 78 -9.94 -7.52 -4.33
CA ALA A 78 -8.62 -7.04 -4.73
C ALA A 78 -8.38 -5.57 -4.30
N VAL A 79 -9.35 -4.68 -4.53
CA VAL A 79 -9.25 -3.26 -4.12
C VAL A 79 -9.19 -3.10 -2.59
N VAL A 80 -9.94 -3.91 -1.84
CA VAL A 80 -10.01 -3.76 -0.38
C VAL A 80 -8.86 -4.46 0.34
N PHE A 81 -8.51 -5.69 -0.04
CA PHE A 81 -7.51 -6.47 0.69
C PHE A 81 -6.10 -6.30 0.11
N VAL A 82 -5.95 -6.40 -1.22
CA VAL A 82 -4.63 -6.35 -1.85
C VAL A 82 -4.11 -4.92 -1.88
N ALA A 83 -4.91 -3.96 -2.36
CA ALA A 83 -4.46 -2.57 -2.45
C ALA A 83 -4.26 -1.91 -1.08
N LEU A 84 -5.07 -2.25 -0.07
CA LEU A 84 -4.85 -1.79 1.31
C LEU A 84 -3.60 -2.43 1.91
N GLY A 85 -3.39 -3.73 1.67
CA GLY A 85 -2.23 -4.47 2.16
C GLY A 85 -0.89 -3.90 1.69
N THR A 86 -0.84 -3.33 0.48
CA THR A 86 0.37 -2.64 -0.04
C THR A 86 0.44 -1.19 0.40
N SER A 87 -0.67 -0.45 0.33
CA SER A 87 -0.68 1.00 0.56
C SER A 87 -0.53 1.40 2.04
N VAL A 88 -0.95 0.56 2.99
CA VAL A 88 -0.85 0.86 4.42
C VAL A 88 0.62 0.91 4.89
N PRO A 89 1.47 -0.10 4.61
CA PRO A 89 2.91 -0.01 4.87
C PRO A 89 3.56 1.22 4.21
N ASP A 90 3.26 1.49 2.94
CA ASP A 90 3.77 2.67 2.21
C ASP A 90 3.37 3.99 2.89
N MET A 91 2.13 4.08 3.37
CA MET A 91 1.64 5.23 4.12
C MET A 91 2.40 5.41 5.43
N PHE A 92 2.67 4.32 6.16
CA PHE A 92 3.45 4.40 7.40
C PHE A 92 4.89 4.80 7.15
N ALA A 93 5.54 4.22 6.14
CA ALA A 93 6.90 4.60 5.74
C ALA A 93 6.98 6.10 5.37
N SER A 94 6.02 6.58 4.58
CA SER A 94 5.92 8.00 4.17
C SER A 94 5.64 8.92 5.36
N LYS A 95 4.78 8.52 6.29
CA LYS A 95 4.51 9.28 7.51
C LYS A 95 5.76 9.38 8.39
N VAL A 96 6.47 8.27 8.57
CA VAL A 96 7.67 8.22 9.40
C VAL A 96 8.76 9.11 8.80
N SER A 97 8.99 9.03 7.49
CA SER A 97 9.96 9.90 6.81
C SER A 97 9.54 11.37 6.85
N ALA A 98 8.25 11.70 6.74
CA ALA A 98 7.77 13.07 6.86
C ALA A 98 7.94 13.68 8.28
N VAL A 99 7.91 12.85 9.33
CA VAL A 99 8.06 13.31 10.71
C VAL A 99 9.54 13.41 11.10
N GLN A 100 10.39 12.55 10.54
CA GLN A 100 11.82 12.49 10.84
C GLN A 100 12.66 13.46 10.01
N ASP A 101 12.20 13.82 8.81
CA ASP A 101 12.88 14.76 7.92
C ASP A 101 12.37 16.19 8.12
N THR A 102 13.29 17.15 8.19
CA THR A 102 12.97 18.58 8.41
C THR A 102 12.23 19.19 7.21
N TYR A 103 12.53 18.71 6.00
CA TYR A 103 11.93 19.22 4.76
C TYR A 103 10.89 18.26 4.16
N ALA A 104 10.72 17.07 4.75
CA ALA A 104 9.85 16.01 4.26
C ALA A 104 10.13 15.56 2.80
N ASP A 105 11.33 15.85 2.28
CA ASP A 105 11.74 15.48 0.92
C ASP A 105 11.78 13.96 0.77
N ALA A 106 12.22 13.25 1.81
CA ALA A 106 12.20 11.79 1.85
C ALA A 106 10.78 11.21 1.75
N SER A 107 9.77 11.88 2.30
CA SER A 107 8.37 11.46 2.17
C SER A 107 7.85 11.66 0.76
N ILE A 108 8.22 12.74 0.09
CA ILE A 108 7.82 12.98 -1.31
C ILE A 108 8.43 11.90 -2.20
N GLY A 109 9.74 11.63 -2.03
CA GLY A 109 10.44 10.58 -2.76
C GLY A 109 9.77 9.20 -2.57
N ASN A 110 9.39 8.85 -1.35
CA ASN A 110 8.74 7.58 -1.07
C ASN A 110 7.34 7.48 -1.72
N VAL A 111 6.48 8.48 -1.52
CA VAL A 111 5.12 8.48 -2.09
C VAL A 111 5.16 8.48 -3.62
N THR A 112 6.02 9.28 -4.24
CA THR A 112 6.14 9.33 -5.70
C THR A 112 6.76 8.06 -6.25
N GLY A 113 7.80 7.53 -5.59
CA GLY A 113 8.48 6.30 -5.99
C GLY A 113 7.58 5.07 -5.94
N SER A 114 6.92 4.82 -4.81
CA SER A 114 6.01 3.67 -4.65
C SER A 114 4.85 3.71 -5.66
N ASN A 115 4.25 4.88 -5.89
CA ASN A 115 3.19 5.04 -6.88
C ASN A 115 3.69 4.84 -8.32
N ALA A 116 4.88 5.33 -8.66
CA ALA A 116 5.48 5.11 -9.97
C ALA A 116 5.72 3.61 -10.22
N VAL A 117 6.27 2.90 -9.24
CA VAL A 117 6.47 1.44 -9.33
C VAL A 117 5.13 0.71 -9.52
N ASN A 118 4.09 1.07 -8.76
CA ASN A 118 2.77 0.44 -8.90
C ASN A 118 2.17 0.62 -10.30
N VAL A 119 2.28 1.81 -10.88
CA VAL A 119 1.72 2.09 -12.22
C VAL A 119 2.58 1.47 -13.33
N PHE A 120 3.89 1.71 -13.32
CA PHE A 120 4.76 1.29 -14.42
C PHE A 120 5.13 -0.20 -14.34
N LEU A 121 5.54 -0.68 -13.16
CA LEU A 121 5.94 -2.08 -12.98
C LEU A 121 4.74 -2.97 -12.63
N GLY A 122 3.80 -2.50 -11.81
CA GLY A 122 2.62 -3.28 -11.46
C GLY A 122 1.68 -3.49 -12.65
N ILE A 123 1.13 -2.40 -13.20
CA ILE A 123 0.15 -2.48 -14.30
C ILE A 123 0.83 -2.49 -15.67
N GLY A 124 1.79 -1.59 -15.90
CA GLY A 124 2.40 -1.39 -17.22
C GLY A 124 3.21 -2.59 -17.73
N MET A 125 4.03 -3.21 -16.87
CA MET A 125 4.78 -4.42 -17.23
C MET A 125 3.85 -5.62 -17.46
N ALA A 126 2.89 -5.86 -16.56
CA ALA A 126 1.93 -6.96 -16.70
C ALA A 126 1.12 -6.86 -18.01
N TRP A 127 0.65 -5.66 -18.35
CA TRP A 127 -0.04 -5.40 -19.61
C TRP A 127 0.86 -5.66 -20.82
N SER A 128 2.11 -5.19 -20.76
CA SER A 128 3.07 -5.35 -21.85
C SER A 128 3.40 -6.83 -22.11
N VAL A 129 3.61 -7.62 -21.05
CA VAL A 129 3.83 -9.07 -21.14
C VAL A 129 2.60 -9.76 -21.74
N ALA A 130 1.39 -9.43 -21.30
CA ALA A 130 0.16 -9.98 -21.85
C ALA A 130 -0.01 -9.64 -23.34
N ALA A 131 0.19 -8.37 -23.71
CA ALA A 131 0.07 -7.92 -25.10
C ALA A 131 1.07 -8.62 -26.02
N ILE A 132 2.34 -8.76 -25.59
CA ILE A 132 3.36 -9.49 -26.36
C ILE A 132 2.97 -10.96 -26.52
N TYR A 133 2.52 -11.61 -25.45
CA TYR A 133 2.11 -13.02 -25.48
C TYR A 133 0.98 -13.28 -26.50
N TRP A 134 -0.07 -12.46 -26.50
CA TRP A 134 -1.20 -12.61 -27.44
C TRP A 134 -0.79 -12.27 -28.87
N ASN A 135 0.05 -11.24 -29.06
CA ASN A 135 0.60 -10.92 -30.36
C ASN A 135 1.45 -12.07 -30.94
N MET A 136 2.24 -12.77 -30.10
CA MET A 136 2.98 -13.97 -30.51
C MET A 136 2.06 -15.14 -30.91
N LYS A 137 0.85 -15.20 -30.36
CA LYS A 137 -0.19 -16.18 -30.73
C LYS A 137 -0.96 -15.79 -31.98
N GLY A 138 -0.73 -14.59 -32.53
CA GLY A 138 -1.46 -14.07 -33.68
C GLY A 138 -2.88 -13.59 -33.36
N GLU A 139 -3.18 -13.39 -32.07
CA GLU A 139 -4.48 -12.92 -31.61
C GLU A 139 -4.39 -11.49 -31.04
N ASN A 140 -5.51 -10.77 -31.09
CA ASN A 140 -5.59 -9.44 -30.50
C ASN A 140 -5.83 -9.55 -29.00
N PHE A 141 -5.02 -8.84 -28.21
CA PHE A 141 -5.25 -8.70 -26.78
C PHE A 141 -6.45 -7.77 -26.53
N VAL A 142 -7.60 -8.36 -26.19
CA VAL A 142 -8.84 -7.61 -25.88
C VAL A 142 -9.11 -7.68 -24.38
N VAL A 143 -9.15 -6.51 -23.73
CA VAL A 143 -9.50 -6.37 -22.31
C VAL A 143 -10.85 -5.67 -22.19
N PRO A 144 -11.90 -6.35 -21.69
CA PRO A 144 -13.20 -5.71 -21.50
C PRO A 144 -13.10 -4.65 -20.39
N ALA A 145 -13.56 -3.43 -20.68
CA ALA A 145 -13.50 -2.33 -19.72
C ALA A 145 -14.42 -2.53 -18.50
N GLY A 146 -15.50 -3.32 -18.63
CA GLY A 146 -16.40 -3.62 -17.52
C GLY A 146 -16.89 -2.38 -16.76
N SER A 147 -16.88 -2.46 -15.42
CA SER A 147 -17.22 -1.35 -14.50
C SER A 147 -16.05 -0.39 -14.22
N LEU A 148 -14.92 -0.52 -14.95
CA LEU A 148 -13.73 0.31 -14.73
C LEU A 148 -14.03 1.79 -15.00
N ALA A 149 -14.77 2.10 -16.06
CA ALA A 149 -15.10 3.48 -16.42
C ALA A 149 -15.90 4.18 -15.31
N PHE A 150 -16.85 3.47 -14.70
CA PHE A 150 -17.61 3.96 -13.55
C PHE A 150 -16.71 4.20 -12.34
N SER A 151 -15.89 3.19 -11.99
CA SER A 151 -14.97 3.24 -10.85
C SER A 151 -13.96 4.38 -10.97
N VAL A 152 -13.40 4.61 -12.16
CA VAL A 152 -12.46 5.70 -12.44
C VAL A 152 -13.16 7.06 -12.34
N THR A 153 -14.38 7.18 -12.86
CA THR A 153 -15.15 8.41 -12.79
C THR A 153 -15.46 8.77 -11.34
N LEU A 154 -15.95 7.80 -10.55
CA LEU A 154 -16.23 7.97 -9.13
C LEU A 154 -14.98 8.35 -8.33
N PHE A 155 -13.87 7.63 -8.56
CA PHE A 155 -12.58 7.93 -7.95
C PHE A 155 -12.13 9.36 -8.27
N THR A 156 -12.29 9.80 -9.52
CA THR A 156 -11.90 11.15 -9.95
C THR A 156 -12.72 12.22 -9.24
N ILE A 157 -14.05 12.05 -9.13
CA ILE A 157 -14.91 12.98 -8.38
C ILE A 157 -14.46 13.07 -6.93
N PHE A 158 -14.21 11.93 -6.27
CA PHE A 158 -13.79 11.92 -4.86
C PHE A 158 -12.38 12.47 -4.67
N ALA A 159 -11.47 12.26 -5.63
CA ALA A 159 -10.15 12.86 -5.64
C ALA A 159 -10.24 14.38 -5.73
N PHE A 160 -11.12 14.94 -6.57
CA PHE A 160 -11.36 16.38 -6.61
C PHE A 160 -11.91 16.93 -5.30
N LEU A 161 -12.85 16.22 -4.65
CA LEU A 161 -13.35 16.60 -3.33
C LEU A 161 -12.24 16.55 -2.26
N ALA A 162 -11.41 15.51 -2.29
CA ALA A 162 -10.30 15.34 -1.35
C ALA A 162 -9.24 16.44 -1.52
N VAL A 163 -8.82 16.71 -2.75
CA VAL A 163 -7.88 17.79 -3.08
C VAL A 163 -8.46 19.15 -2.70
N SER A 164 -9.73 19.41 -3.01
CA SER A 164 -10.40 20.66 -2.62
C SER A 164 -10.40 20.85 -1.11
N MET A 165 -10.65 19.78 -0.34
CA MET A 165 -10.59 19.81 1.12
C MET A 165 -9.17 20.06 1.64
N LEU A 166 -8.15 19.43 1.04
CA LEU A 166 -6.74 19.68 1.38
C LEU A 166 -6.33 21.14 1.11
N LEU A 167 -6.71 21.68 -0.06
CA LEU A 167 -6.44 23.07 -0.42
C LEU A 167 -7.18 24.05 0.50
N TYR A 168 -8.43 23.75 0.87
CA TYR A 168 -9.18 24.54 1.84
C TYR A 168 -8.48 24.58 3.19
N ARG A 169 -8.00 23.42 3.68
CA ARG A 169 -7.27 23.28 4.94
C ARG A 169 -5.90 23.97 4.92
N ARG A 170 -5.32 24.15 3.73
CA ARG A 170 -4.06 24.87 3.51
C ARG A 170 -4.19 26.40 3.74
N ARG A 171 -5.42 26.94 3.79
CA ARG A 171 -5.62 28.37 4.09
C ARG A 171 -4.97 28.74 5.43
N ALA A 172 -4.30 29.89 5.45
CA ALA A 172 -3.55 30.40 6.59
C ALA A 172 -4.37 30.47 7.91
N HIS A 173 -5.69 30.70 7.80
CA HIS A 173 -6.59 30.72 8.96
C HIS A 173 -6.75 29.35 9.65
N ILE A 174 -6.53 28.23 8.95
CA ILE A 174 -6.69 26.86 9.48
C ILE A 174 -5.33 26.26 9.85
N GLY A 175 -4.26 26.62 9.12
CA GLY A 175 -2.90 26.18 9.43
C GLY A 175 -2.67 24.68 9.23
N GLY A 176 -3.23 24.09 8.16
CA GLY A 176 -3.26 22.64 7.95
C GLY A 176 -2.03 21.96 7.34
N GLU A 177 -0.95 22.68 7.03
CA GLU A 177 0.13 22.19 6.15
C GLU A 177 0.90 20.97 6.68
N LEU A 178 1.01 20.79 8.01
CA LEU A 178 1.65 19.64 8.65
C LEU A 178 0.71 18.92 9.64
N GLY A 179 -0.55 18.77 9.24
CA GLY A 179 -1.54 18.10 10.08
C GLY A 179 -2.31 19.04 11.02
N GLY A 180 -1.87 20.29 11.20
CA GLY A 180 -2.64 21.35 11.86
C GLY A 180 -3.24 20.98 13.24
N PRO A 181 -4.29 21.69 13.68
CA PRO A 181 -4.92 21.43 14.98
C PRO A 181 -5.61 20.05 15.03
N ARG A 182 -5.57 19.39 16.19
CA ARG A 182 -6.09 18.03 16.40
C ARG A 182 -7.53 17.84 15.90
N GLY A 183 -8.42 18.80 16.18
CA GLY A 183 -9.83 18.75 15.75
C GLY A 183 -9.98 18.73 14.23
N HIS A 184 -9.35 19.68 13.53
CA HIS A 184 -9.41 19.75 12.07
C HIS A 184 -8.73 18.55 11.40
N ARG A 185 -7.65 18.02 11.98
CA ARG A 185 -7.02 16.78 11.50
C ARG A 185 -7.97 15.59 11.60
N LEU A 186 -8.62 15.41 12.75
CA LEU A 186 -9.52 14.28 12.96
C LEU A 186 -10.74 14.37 12.03
N ALA A 187 -11.34 15.55 11.91
CA ALA A 187 -12.48 15.77 11.02
C ALA A 187 -12.13 15.50 9.54
N THR A 188 -10.98 15.99 9.07
CA THR A 188 -10.52 15.75 7.68
C THR A 188 -10.16 14.29 7.44
N SER A 189 -9.49 13.62 8.38
CA SER A 189 -9.22 12.18 8.30
C SER A 189 -10.50 11.34 8.28
N ALA A 190 -11.50 11.68 9.11
CA ALA A 190 -12.80 11.00 9.11
C ALA A 190 -13.55 11.21 7.79
N PHE A 191 -13.48 12.43 7.22
CA PHE A 191 -14.05 12.71 5.90
C PHE A 191 -13.41 11.87 4.79
N PHE A 192 -12.08 11.77 4.74
CA PHE A 192 -11.40 10.92 3.74
C PHE A 192 -11.70 9.44 3.91
N PHE A 193 -11.76 8.96 5.15
CA PHE A 193 -12.16 7.58 5.42
C PHE A 193 -13.61 7.30 4.97
N CYS A 194 -14.52 8.26 5.18
CA CYS A 194 -15.89 8.19 4.69
C CYS A 194 -15.95 8.16 3.15
N LEU A 195 -15.20 9.03 2.46
CA LEU A 195 -15.11 9.01 0.99
C LEU A 195 -14.60 7.66 0.47
N TRP A 196 -13.61 7.06 1.15
CA TRP A 196 -13.09 5.74 0.79
C TRP A 196 -14.13 4.62 0.99
N LEU A 197 -14.87 4.62 2.10
CA LEU A 197 -15.97 3.67 2.32
C LEU A 197 -17.09 3.83 1.29
N LEU A 198 -17.46 5.08 0.96
CA LEU A 198 -18.45 5.35 -0.08
C LEU A 198 -17.97 4.88 -1.45
N TYR A 199 -16.67 5.03 -1.75
CA TYR A 199 -16.09 4.54 -3.00
C TYR A 199 -16.23 3.03 -3.11
N ILE A 200 -15.86 2.30 -2.05
CA ILE A 200 -16.01 0.84 -2.00
C ILE A 200 -17.48 0.46 -2.13
N LEU A 201 -18.37 1.10 -1.39
CA LEU A 201 -19.80 0.79 -1.41
C LEU A 201 -20.38 0.96 -2.82
N PHE A 202 -20.22 2.12 -3.44
CA PHE A 202 -20.76 2.37 -4.78
C PHE A 202 -20.09 1.53 -5.86
N SER A 203 -18.77 1.32 -5.77
CA SER A 203 -18.06 0.42 -6.68
C SER A 203 -18.54 -1.02 -6.53
N SER A 204 -18.94 -1.46 -5.33
CA SER A 204 -19.45 -2.81 -5.07
C SER A 204 -20.91 -2.98 -5.51
N LEU A 205 -21.72 -1.92 -5.47
CA LEU A 205 -23.12 -1.96 -5.91
C LEU A 205 -23.26 -2.00 -7.44
N GLU A 206 -22.37 -1.33 -8.16
CA GLU A 206 -22.36 -1.31 -9.63
C GLU A 206 -21.64 -2.52 -10.23
N SER A 207 -20.73 -3.13 -9.47
CA SER A 207 -20.06 -4.35 -9.90
C SER A 207 -21.04 -5.50 -9.82
#